data_AF-A0A1W9QWN1-F1
#
_entry.id   AF-A0A1W9QWN1-F1
#
_cell.length_a   1.000
_cell.length_b   1.000
_cell.length_c   1.000
_cell.angle_alpha   90.00
_cell.angle_beta   90.00
_cell.angle_gamma   90.00
#
_symmetry.space_group_name_H-M   'P 1'
#
loop_
_entity.id
_entity.type
_entity.pdbx_description
1 polymer ?
#
loop_
_entity_poly.entity_id
_entity_poly.type
_entity_poly.pdbx_seq_one_letter_code
_entity_poly.pdbx_strand_id
1 'polypeptide(L)'
;MSKIIANNNNLLQSIIDLIDSARQRVASAINSELTILYWNIGKHINENILQNKRADYGKQIIAELSNELTQRYGSGFSKRNLHNFIKFHELYPDIQIVHTLSAQFSWSHIRNLIAIEENLKREFYIQLCRHELWSVRTLQERISGMLYERTAISKKPEQTIAVELKHLNYLMLENNEQIKVAEYFTRLPDKKLLKQKLQEAIILAKNSINNKEYK
;
A
#
# COMPACT_ATOMS: atom_id res chain seq x y z
N MET A 1 4.97 -16.04 -48.14
CA MET A 1 3.91 -16.33 -47.14
C MET A 1 4.33 -16.02 -45.68
N SER A 2 5.38 -15.25 -45.43
CA SER A 2 5.94 -15.05 -44.06
C SER A 2 5.64 -13.71 -43.39
N LYS A 3 5.09 -12.71 -44.09
CA LYS A 3 4.78 -11.38 -43.51
C LYS A 3 3.39 -11.27 -42.87
N ILE A 4 2.43 -12.09 -43.30
CA ILE A 4 1.01 -12.01 -42.87
C ILE A 4 0.83 -12.58 -41.45
N ILE A 5 1.53 -13.67 -41.11
CA ILE A 5 1.42 -14.33 -39.80
C ILE A 5 2.10 -13.48 -38.70
N ALA A 6 3.24 -12.86 -38.98
CA ALA A 6 3.90 -11.94 -38.06
C ALA A 6 3.07 -10.67 -37.80
N ASN A 7 2.37 -10.16 -38.82
CA ASN A 7 1.48 -8.99 -38.68
C ASN A 7 0.24 -9.30 -37.84
N ASN A 8 -0.28 -10.53 -37.91
CA ASN A 8 -1.40 -10.98 -37.07
C ASN A 8 -1.01 -11.17 -35.60
N ASN A 9 0.20 -11.63 -35.31
CA ASN A 9 0.68 -11.73 -33.91
C ASN A 9 0.89 -10.34 -33.29
N ASN A 10 1.39 -9.36 -34.07
CA ASN A 10 1.51 -7.98 -33.61
C ASN A 10 0.14 -7.32 -33.40
N LEU A 11 -0.82 -7.57 -34.29
CA LEU A 11 -2.20 -7.10 -34.14
C LEU A 11 -2.87 -7.71 -32.89
N LEU A 12 -2.74 -9.03 -32.70
CA LEU A 12 -3.28 -9.73 -31.52
C LEU A 12 -2.68 -9.19 -30.24
N GLN A 13 -1.35 -9.05 -30.16
CA GLN A 13 -0.70 -8.52 -28.96
C GLN A 13 -1.12 -7.07 -28.69
N SER A 14 -1.20 -6.22 -29.72
CA SER A 14 -1.69 -4.85 -29.58
C SER A 14 -3.14 -4.79 -29.06
N ILE A 15 -4.02 -5.67 -29.53
CA ILE A 15 -5.40 -5.76 -29.02
C ILE A 15 -5.42 -6.23 -27.56
N ILE A 16 -4.60 -7.23 -27.21
CA ILE A 16 -4.46 -7.69 -25.82
C ILE A 16 -4.00 -6.53 -24.92
N ASP A 17 -2.99 -5.78 -25.33
CA ASP A 17 -2.45 -4.66 -24.55
C ASP A 17 -3.49 -3.53 -24.38
N LEU A 18 -4.32 -3.27 -25.40
CA LEU A 18 -5.43 -2.32 -25.31
C LEU A 18 -6.49 -2.78 -24.30
N ILE A 19 -6.86 -4.06 -24.32
CA ILE A 19 -7.83 -4.65 -23.40
C ILE A 19 -7.30 -4.60 -21.97
N ASP A 20 -6.06 -5.02 -21.76
CA ASP A 20 -5.43 -5.06 -20.43
C ASP A 20 -5.26 -3.65 -19.86
N SER A 21 -4.83 -2.69 -20.69
CA SER A 21 -4.74 -1.29 -20.29
C SER A 21 -6.10 -0.70 -19.90
N ALA A 22 -7.17 -1.02 -20.63
CA ALA A 22 -8.52 -0.57 -20.32
C ALA A 22 -9.01 -1.16 -18.99
N ARG A 23 -8.81 -2.47 -18.79
CA ARG A 23 -9.15 -3.16 -17.53
C ARG A 23 -8.40 -2.57 -16.34
N GLN A 24 -7.11 -2.29 -16.50
CA GLN A 24 -6.27 -1.71 -15.46
C GLN A 24 -6.76 -0.32 -15.05
N ARG A 25 -7.13 0.55 -16.01
CA ARG A 25 -7.69 1.87 -15.71
C ARG A 25 -9.01 1.79 -14.93
N VAL A 26 -9.92 0.90 -15.34
CA VAL A 26 -11.19 0.69 -14.64
C VAL A 26 -10.94 0.18 -13.21
N ALA A 27 -10.08 -0.82 -13.05
CA ALA A 27 -9.74 -1.36 -11.74
C ALA A 27 -9.10 -0.30 -10.83
N SER A 28 -8.19 0.53 -11.36
CA SER A 28 -7.55 1.62 -10.62
C SER A 28 -8.57 2.66 -10.15
N ALA A 29 -9.48 3.09 -11.02
CA ALA A 29 -10.54 4.03 -10.67
C ALA A 29 -11.45 3.48 -9.55
N ILE A 30 -11.90 2.22 -9.69
CA ILE A 30 -12.72 1.55 -8.67
C ILE A 30 -11.97 1.43 -7.34
N ASN A 31 -10.70 1.03 -7.38
CA ASN A 31 -9.89 0.88 -6.16
C ASN A 31 -9.71 2.21 -5.42
N SER A 32 -9.49 3.30 -6.16
CA SER A 32 -9.35 4.63 -5.59
C SER A 32 -10.65 5.08 -4.93
N GLU A 33 -11.78 4.95 -5.64
CA GLU A 33 -13.10 5.34 -5.14
C GLU A 33 -13.51 4.52 -3.91
N LEU A 34 -13.31 3.20 -3.94
CA LEU A 34 -13.59 2.34 -2.78
C LEU A 34 -12.73 2.71 -1.57
N THR A 35 -11.45 3.03 -1.78
CA THR A 35 -10.56 3.42 -0.68
C THR A 35 -11.00 4.74 -0.05
N ILE A 36 -11.42 5.72 -0.85
CA ILE A 36 -11.98 6.99 -0.37
C ILE A 36 -13.31 6.74 0.37
N LEU A 37 -14.20 5.93 -0.19
CA LEU A 37 -15.47 5.54 0.44
C LEU A 37 -15.23 4.93 1.83
N TYR A 38 -14.32 3.96 1.92
CA TYR A 38 -13.99 3.31 3.18
C TYR A 38 -13.43 4.28 4.22
N TRP A 39 -12.58 5.23 3.80
CA TRP A 39 -12.13 6.29 4.69
C TRP A 39 -13.28 7.16 5.19
N ASN A 40 -14.17 7.60 4.30
CA ASN A 40 -15.33 8.42 4.65
C ASN A 40 -16.28 7.70 5.62
N ILE A 41 -16.51 6.39 5.42
CA ILE A 41 -17.29 5.57 6.36
C ILE A 41 -16.62 5.58 7.74
N GLY A 42 -15.30 5.40 7.79
CA GLY A 42 -14.53 5.48 9.04
C GLY A 42 -14.70 6.82 9.76
N LYS A 43 -14.58 7.92 9.01
CA LYS A 43 -14.82 9.28 9.50
C LYS A 43 -16.22 9.44 10.07
N HIS A 44 -17.25 9.06 9.30
CA HIS A 44 -18.64 9.16 9.74
C HIS A 44 -18.92 8.36 11.01
N ILE A 45 -18.37 7.14 11.13
CA ILE A 45 -18.51 6.34 12.34
C ILE A 45 -17.82 7.02 13.53
N ASN A 46 -16.60 7.54 13.35
CA ASN A 46 -15.86 8.18 14.42
C ASN A 46 -16.61 9.43 14.95
N GLU A 47 -17.01 10.33 14.06
CA GLU A 47 -17.67 11.61 14.40
C GLU A 47 -19.07 11.41 15.01
N ASN A 48 -19.88 10.48 14.47
CA ASN A 48 -21.29 10.36 14.86
C ASN A 48 -21.53 9.34 15.97
N ILE A 49 -20.62 8.39 16.18
CA ILE A 49 -20.81 7.28 17.12
C ILE A 49 -19.79 7.36 18.24
N LEU A 50 -18.49 7.44 17.94
CA LEU A 50 -17.44 7.25 18.95
C LEU A 50 -17.16 8.52 19.77
N GLN A 51 -17.21 9.71 19.16
CA GLN A 51 -16.97 10.96 19.90
C GLN A 51 -18.08 11.34 20.88
N ASN A 52 -19.29 10.80 20.70
CA ASN A 52 -20.49 11.23 21.42
C ASN A 52 -21.02 10.24 22.46
N LYS A 53 -20.42 9.04 22.64
CA LYS A 53 -21.01 7.95 23.43
C LYS A 53 -20.00 7.17 24.28
N ARG A 54 -20.48 6.52 25.34
CA ARG A 54 -19.71 5.55 26.15
C ARG A 54 -19.25 4.38 25.26
N ALA A 55 -18.04 3.88 25.51
CA ALA A 55 -17.39 2.85 24.69
C ALA A 55 -18.26 1.61 24.42
N ASP A 56 -19.08 1.17 25.38
CA ASP A 56 -19.92 -0.02 25.21
C ASP A 56 -21.12 0.19 24.28
N TYR A 57 -21.69 1.40 24.27
CA TYR A 57 -22.79 1.73 23.37
C TYR A 57 -22.29 1.90 21.92
N GLY A 58 -21.06 2.43 21.74
CA GLY A 58 -20.40 2.46 20.43
C GLY A 58 -20.16 1.06 19.85
N LYS A 59 -19.80 0.07 20.68
CA LYS A 59 -19.62 -1.33 20.24
C LYS A 59 -20.92 -1.97 19.74
N GLN A 60 -22.06 -1.66 20.36
CA GLN A 60 -23.37 -2.17 19.94
C GLN A 60 -23.76 -1.59 18.57
N ILE A 61 -23.62 -0.28 18.39
CA ILE A 61 -23.94 0.38 17.11
C ILE A 61 -23.09 -0.18 15.96
N ILE A 62 -21.79 -0.40 16.18
CA ILE A 62 -20.93 -0.97 15.12
C ILE A 62 -21.38 -2.39 14.74
N ALA A 63 -21.87 -3.18 15.70
CA ALA A 63 -22.38 -4.51 15.43
C ALA A 63 -23.68 -4.47 14.61
N GLU A 64 -24.62 -3.59 14.96
CA GLU A 64 -25.86 -3.37 14.21
C GLU A 64 -25.57 -2.87 12.79
N LEU A 65 -24.72 -1.85 12.66
CA LEU A 65 -24.32 -1.29 11.38
C LEU A 65 -23.64 -2.33 10.49
N SER A 66 -22.77 -3.17 11.05
CA SER A 66 -22.15 -4.27 10.32
C SER A 66 -23.20 -5.25 9.79
N ASN A 67 -24.19 -5.61 10.59
CA ASN A 67 -25.22 -6.56 10.19
C ASN A 67 -26.05 -6.00 9.02
N GLU A 68 -26.54 -4.76 9.14
CA GLU A 68 -27.32 -4.13 8.09
C GLU A 68 -26.53 -3.93 6.80
N LEU A 69 -25.30 -3.39 6.89
CA LEU A 69 -24.47 -3.15 5.71
C LEU A 69 -24.04 -4.46 5.05
N THR A 70 -23.74 -5.50 5.84
CA THR A 70 -23.38 -6.82 5.29
C THR A 70 -24.56 -7.46 4.58
N GLN A 71 -25.78 -7.33 5.13
CA GLN A 71 -27.00 -7.82 4.48
C GLN A 71 -27.29 -7.09 3.17
N ARG A 72 -27.06 -5.77 3.12
CA ARG A 72 -27.37 -4.95 1.94
C ARG A 72 -26.29 -4.98 0.85
N TYR A 73 -25.02 -4.97 1.24
CA TYR A 73 -23.88 -4.74 0.34
C TYR A 73 -22.83 -5.85 0.38
N GLY A 74 -23.02 -6.89 1.20
CA GLY A 74 -22.16 -8.07 1.26
C GLY A 74 -21.01 -7.98 2.27
N SER A 75 -20.18 -9.03 2.29
CA SER A 75 -19.15 -9.28 3.31
C SER A 75 -18.06 -8.21 3.43
N GLY A 76 -17.97 -7.30 2.46
CA GLY A 76 -17.09 -6.13 2.50
C GLY A 76 -17.32 -5.20 3.70
N PHE A 77 -18.50 -5.25 4.32
CA PHE A 77 -18.90 -4.38 5.43
C PHE A 77 -19.01 -5.09 6.78
N SER A 78 -18.25 -6.18 6.96
CA SER A 78 -18.14 -6.85 8.26
C SER A 78 -17.62 -5.93 9.37
N LYS A 79 -17.92 -6.26 10.62
CA LYS A 79 -17.45 -5.54 11.82
C LYS A 79 -15.93 -5.29 11.79
N ARG A 80 -15.15 -6.28 11.37
CA ARG A 80 -13.69 -6.16 11.21
C ARG A 80 -13.31 -5.08 10.20
N ASN A 81 -14.00 -5.01 9.06
CA ASN A 81 -13.75 -3.99 8.06
C ASN A 81 -14.20 -2.61 8.52
N LEU A 82 -15.33 -2.49 9.21
CA LEU A 82 -15.73 -1.21 9.81
C LEU A 82 -14.67 -0.68 10.79
N HIS A 83 -14.08 -1.56 11.62
CA HIS A 83 -12.96 -1.17 12.47
C HIS A 83 -11.72 -0.76 11.66
N ASN A 84 -11.41 -1.44 10.56
CA ASN A 84 -10.33 -1.02 9.67
C ASN A 84 -10.60 0.35 9.02
N PHE A 85 -11.85 0.64 8.66
CA PHE A 85 -12.26 1.93 8.10
C PHE A 85 -12.05 3.06 9.11
N ILE A 86 -12.48 2.85 10.36
CA ILE A 86 -12.26 3.79 11.47
C ILE A 86 -10.77 4.01 11.69
N LYS A 87 -9.99 2.92 11.78
CA LYS A 87 -8.53 2.99 11.94
C LYS A 87 -7.86 3.74 10.79
N PHE A 88 -8.32 3.54 9.56
CA PHE A 88 -7.80 4.25 8.41
C PHE A 88 -8.01 5.76 8.52
N HIS A 89 -9.19 6.19 8.97
CA HIS A 89 -9.47 7.59 9.24
C HIS A 89 -8.62 8.16 10.37
N GLU A 90 -8.50 7.45 11.49
CA GLU A 90 -7.72 7.91 12.65
C GLU A 90 -6.23 8.09 12.32
N LEU A 91 -5.67 7.22 11.48
CA LEU A 91 -4.26 7.29 11.09
C LEU A 91 -3.97 8.37 10.04
N TYR A 92 -4.96 8.70 9.20
CA TYR A 92 -4.82 9.69 8.14
C TYR A 92 -6.04 10.64 8.14
N PRO A 93 -6.13 11.57 9.12
CA PRO A 93 -7.29 12.45 9.24
C PRO A 93 -7.40 13.49 8.12
N ASP A 94 -6.29 13.76 7.40
CA ASP A 94 -6.28 14.65 6.25
C ASP A 94 -6.66 13.91 4.96
N ILE A 95 -7.78 14.30 4.36
CA ILE A 95 -8.30 13.74 3.11
C ILE A 95 -7.33 13.90 1.92
N GLN A 96 -6.45 14.91 1.91
CA GLN A 96 -5.49 15.10 0.82
C GLN A 96 -4.45 13.97 0.79
N ILE A 97 -4.06 13.47 1.96
CA ILE A 97 -3.18 12.30 2.07
C ILE A 97 -3.92 11.06 1.56
N VAL A 98 -5.20 10.93 1.88
CA VAL A 98 -6.04 9.80 1.45
C VAL A 98 -6.20 9.75 -0.06
N HIS A 99 -6.42 10.89 -0.72
CA HIS A 99 -6.45 10.97 -2.19
C HIS A 99 -5.14 10.50 -2.81
N THR A 100 -4.00 10.87 -2.21
CA THR A 100 -2.69 10.43 -2.69
C THR A 100 -2.51 8.92 -2.50
N LEU A 101 -2.90 8.39 -1.33
CA LEU A 101 -2.83 6.97 -1.03
C LEU A 101 -3.76 6.14 -1.92
N SER A 102 -5.00 6.60 -2.14
CA SER A 102 -6.00 5.88 -2.94
C SER A 102 -5.66 5.84 -4.43
N ALA A 103 -4.92 6.83 -4.93
CA ALA A 103 -4.41 6.83 -6.30
C ALA A 103 -3.27 5.80 -6.50
N GLN A 104 -2.57 5.43 -5.43
CA GLN A 104 -1.38 4.56 -5.48
C GLN A 104 -1.66 3.14 -5.01
N PHE A 105 -2.60 2.98 -4.08
CA PHE A 105 -2.81 1.75 -3.34
C PHE A 105 -4.27 1.34 -3.34
N SER A 106 -4.52 0.05 -3.62
CA SER A 106 -5.84 -0.54 -3.39
C SER A 106 -6.14 -0.68 -1.89
N TRP A 107 -7.41 -0.84 -1.53
CA TRP A 107 -7.83 -1.09 -0.15
C TRP A 107 -7.06 -2.23 0.52
N SER A 108 -6.72 -3.29 -0.23
CA SER A 108 -5.94 -4.40 0.31
C SER A 108 -4.53 -4.02 0.72
N HIS A 109 -3.87 -3.10 0.01
CA HIS A 109 -2.59 -2.55 0.46
C HIS A 109 -2.77 -1.73 1.73
N ILE A 110 -3.73 -0.79 1.71
CA ILE A 110 -4.03 0.08 2.85
C ILE A 110 -4.30 -0.72 4.11
N ARG A 111 -5.13 -1.77 4.01
CA ARG A 111 -5.44 -2.68 5.13
C ARG A 111 -4.21 -3.36 5.72
N ASN A 112 -3.22 -3.74 4.92
CA ASN A 112 -1.96 -4.29 5.43
C ASN A 112 -1.11 -3.19 6.10
N LEU A 113 -1.09 -1.99 5.53
CA LEU A 113 -0.29 -0.86 6.04
C LEU A 113 -0.84 -0.31 7.37
N ILE A 114 -2.16 -0.12 7.48
CA ILE A 114 -2.79 0.37 8.73
C ILE A 114 -2.69 -0.65 9.87
N ALA A 115 -2.45 -1.93 9.57
CA ALA A 115 -2.22 -2.94 10.60
C ALA A 115 -0.86 -2.76 11.31
N ILE A 116 0.08 -2.03 10.72
CA ILE A 116 1.38 -1.73 11.32
C ILE A 116 1.21 -0.58 12.31
N GLU A 117 1.38 -0.82 13.62
CA GLU A 117 1.17 0.21 14.64
C GLU A 117 2.27 1.27 14.68
N GLU A 118 3.53 0.86 14.50
CA GLU A 118 4.67 1.78 14.51
C GLU A 118 4.67 2.68 13.26
N ASN A 119 4.56 4.00 13.48
CA ASN A 119 4.46 4.99 12.40
C ASN A 119 5.66 4.95 11.44
N LEU A 120 6.88 4.91 11.98
CA LEU A 120 8.10 4.89 11.16
C LEU A 120 8.19 3.63 10.29
N LYS A 121 7.87 2.46 10.86
CA LYS A 121 7.78 1.20 10.12
C LYS A 121 6.73 1.26 9.03
N ARG A 122 5.55 1.83 9.32
CA ARG A 122 4.48 1.98 8.33
C ARG A 122 4.91 2.86 7.16
N GLU A 123 5.50 4.03 7.46
CA GLU A 123 5.99 4.96 6.45
C GLU A 123 7.10 4.33 5.60
N PHE A 124 8.00 3.57 6.21
CA PHE A 124 9.01 2.79 5.48
C PHE A 124 8.37 1.86 4.44
N TYR A 125 7.37 1.06 4.84
CA TYR A 125 6.70 0.17 3.89
C TYR A 125 5.88 0.93 2.84
N ILE A 126 5.26 2.07 3.17
CA ILE A 126 4.56 2.93 2.19
C ILE A 126 5.53 3.41 1.10
N GLN A 127 6.68 3.97 1.51
CA GLN A 127 7.64 4.52 0.57
C GLN A 127 8.27 3.45 -0.31
N LEU A 128 8.67 2.30 0.25
CA LEU A 128 9.20 1.20 -0.56
C LEU A 128 8.12 0.58 -1.46
N CYS A 129 6.91 0.37 -0.96
CA CYS A 129 5.81 -0.19 -1.76
C CYS A 129 5.49 0.73 -2.95
N ARG A 130 5.52 2.05 -2.75
CA ARG A 130 5.35 3.05 -3.83
C ARG A 130 6.51 3.03 -4.82
N HIS A 131 7.74 2.96 -4.33
CA HIS A 131 8.95 3.06 -5.15
C HIS A 131 9.20 1.80 -5.99
N GLU A 132 9.01 0.63 -5.37
CA GLU A 132 9.24 -0.69 -5.98
C GLU A 132 7.96 -1.31 -6.56
N LEU A 133 6.83 -0.60 -6.46
CA LEU A 133 5.54 -0.98 -7.04
C LEU A 133 5.08 -2.37 -6.61
N TRP A 134 5.24 -2.66 -5.33
CA TRP A 134 4.91 -3.97 -4.78
C TRP A 134 3.42 -4.28 -4.94
N SER A 135 3.14 -5.50 -5.39
CA SER A 135 1.81 -6.08 -5.26
C SER A 135 1.44 -6.28 -3.78
N VAL A 136 0.15 -6.51 -3.49
CA VAL A 136 -0.31 -6.82 -2.13
C VAL A 136 0.46 -8.02 -1.55
N ARG A 137 0.70 -9.04 -2.39
CA ARG A 137 1.44 -10.24 -2.01
C ARG A 137 2.87 -9.91 -1.64
N THR A 138 3.56 -9.14 -2.49
CA THR A 138 4.94 -8.72 -2.22
C THR A 138 5.01 -7.88 -0.95
N LEU A 139 4.10 -6.93 -0.75
CA LEU A 139 4.03 -6.16 0.50
C LEU A 139 3.89 -7.07 1.73
N GLN A 140 2.99 -8.07 1.67
CA GLN A 140 2.79 -9.03 2.75
C GLN A 140 4.01 -9.90 3.02
N GLU A 141 4.69 -10.35 1.97
CA GLU A 141 5.94 -11.12 2.07
C GLU A 141 7.05 -10.27 2.73
N ARG A 142 7.19 -8.99 2.34
CA ARG A 142 8.22 -8.08 2.90
C ARG A 142 7.93 -7.74 4.36
N ILE A 143 6.66 -7.52 4.72
CA ILE A 143 6.24 -7.32 6.11
C ILE A 143 6.52 -8.59 6.93
N SER A 144 6.09 -9.75 6.45
CA SER A 144 6.29 -11.04 7.13
C SER A 144 7.78 -11.38 7.31
N GLY A 145 8.60 -11.02 6.32
CA GLY A 145 10.05 -11.17 6.39
C GLY A 145 10.74 -10.23 7.39
N MET A 146 10.05 -9.25 7.96
CA MET A 146 10.65 -8.23 8.84
C MET A 146 11.70 -7.37 8.11
N LEU A 147 11.43 -6.98 6.86
CA LEU A 147 12.37 -6.17 6.06
C LEU A 147 12.80 -4.88 6.77
N TYR A 148 11.85 -4.18 7.40
CA TYR A 148 12.14 -2.96 8.17
C TYR A 148 13.18 -3.22 9.26
N GLU A 149 12.97 -4.25 10.07
CA GLU A 149 13.83 -4.63 11.18
C GLU A 149 15.23 -5.02 10.68
N ARG A 150 15.30 -5.83 9.62
CA ARG A 150 16.59 -6.21 9.01
C ARG A 150 17.34 -5.00 8.47
N THR A 151 16.62 -4.02 7.92
CA THR A 151 17.22 -2.78 7.39
C THR A 151 17.68 -1.86 8.52
N ALA A 152 16.88 -1.71 9.57
CA ALA A 152 17.20 -0.89 10.74
C ALA A 152 18.39 -1.43 11.55
N ILE A 153 18.52 -2.76 11.66
CA ILE A 153 19.61 -3.43 12.39
C ILE A 153 20.91 -3.46 11.54
N SER A 154 20.83 -3.33 10.22
CA SER A 154 21.99 -3.47 9.35
C SER A 154 22.99 -2.32 9.51
N LYS A 155 24.17 -2.64 10.04
CA LYS A 155 25.35 -1.76 10.01
C LYS A 155 25.97 -1.61 8.61
N LYS A 156 25.50 -2.38 7.60
CA LYS A 156 26.05 -2.45 6.23
C LYS A 156 24.92 -2.46 5.18
N PRO A 157 24.32 -1.30 4.86
CA PRO A 157 23.15 -1.20 3.99
C PRO A 157 23.36 -1.81 2.59
N GLU A 158 24.60 -1.81 2.08
CA GLU A 158 24.93 -2.34 0.75
C GLU A 158 24.74 -3.86 0.63
N GLN A 159 25.02 -4.62 1.70
CA GLN A 159 24.84 -6.07 1.72
C GLN A 159 23.36 -6.45 1.88
N THR A 160 22.63 -5.70 2.71
CA THR A 160 21.18 -5.88 2.87
C THR A 160 20.45 -5.57 1.55
N ILE A 161 20.82 -4.49 0.86
CA ILE A 161 20.27 -4.16 -0.46
C ILE A 161 20.59 -5.25 -1.49
N ALA A 162 21.81 -5.79 -1.51
CA ALA A 162 22.19 -6.86 -2.44
C ALA A 162 21.38 -8.16 -2.22
N VAL A 163 21.16 -8.56 -0.97
CA VAL A 163 20.31 -9.70 -0.64
C VAL A 163 18.85 -9.45 -1.04
N GLU A 164 18.36 -8.24 -0.78
CA GLU A 164 16.97 -7.87 -1.09
C GLU A 164 16.71 -7.85 -2.60
N LEU A 165 17.66 -7.33 -3.40
CA LEU A 165 17.61 -7.35 -4.86
C LEU A 165 17.67 -8.77 -5.42
N LYS A 166 18.49 -9.64 -4.84
CA LYS A 166 18.54 -11.06 -5.24
C LYS A 166 17.22 -11.77 -4.95
N HIS A 167 16.60 -11.48 -3.80
CA HIS A 167 15.30 -12.04 -3.43
C HIS A 167 14.15 -11.48 -4.29
N LEU A 168 14.15 -10.18 -4.63
CA LEU A 168 13.22 -9.59 -5.60
C LEU A 168 13.30 -10.29 -6.96
N ASN A 169 14.51 -10.51 -7.47
CA ASN A 169 14.71 -11.17 -8.75
C ASN A 169 14.20 -12.62 -8.73
N TYR A 170 14.38 -13.33 -7.62
CA TYR A 170 13.88 -14.70 -7.45
C TYR A 170 12.34 -14.76 -7.42
N LEU A 171 11.69 -13.86 -6.69
CA LEU A 171 10.22 -13.80 -6.65
C LEU A 171 9.60 -13.39 -8.00
N MET A 172 10.29 -12.56 -8.79
CA MET A 172 9.86 -12.26 -10.17
C MET A 172 9.95 -13.49 -11.09
N LEU A 173 10.87 -14.42 -10.82
CA LEU A 173 11.02 -15.66 -11.59
C LEU A 173 10.01 -16.74 -11.16
N GLU A 174 9.64 -16.79 -9.87
CA GLU A 174 8.66 -17.76 -9.36
C GLU A 174 7.19 -17.38 -9.62
N ASN A 175 6.90 -16.08 -9.78
CA ASN A 175 5.54 -15.60 -10.14
C ASN A 175 5.26 -15.75 -11.63
N ASN A 176 5.35 -16.99 -12.13
CA ASN A 176 4.92 -17.40 -13.48
C ASN A 176 3.38 -17.59 -13.56
N GLU A 177 2.62 -16.93 -12.70
CA GLU A 177 1.19 -16.74 -12.87
C GLU A 177 0.95 -15.35 -13.46
N GLN A 178 0.34 -15.34 -14.64
CA GLN A 178 0.00 -14.18 -15.45
C GLN A 178 -0.62 -13.03 -14.62
N ILE A 179 0.20 -12.08 -14.20
CA ILE A 179 -0.20 -10.68 -14.15
C ILE A 179 0.88 -9.90 -14.89
N LYS A 180 0.65 -9.72 -16.19
CA LYS A 180 1.34 -8.71 -17.00
C LYS A 180 0.99 -7.33 -16.44
N VAL A 181 1.89 -6.73 -15.66
CA VAL A 181 1.87 -5.29 -15.40
C VAL A 181 3.11 -4.72 -16.08
N ALA A 182 2.97 -4.51 -17.38
CA ALA A 182 3.98 -3.84 -18.18
C ALA A 182 4.27 -2.44 -17.60
N GLU A 183 5.57 -2.16 -17.47
CA GLU A 183 6.16 -0.82 -17.59
C GLU A 183 5.57 0.32 -16.74
N TYR A 184 6.02 0.42 -15.49
CA TYR A 184 6.06 1.71 -14.80
C TYR A 184 7.49 2.26 -14.85
N PHE A 185 7.85 2.86 -15.98
CA PHE A 185 9.01 3.75 -16.07
C PHE A 185 8.54 5.21 -16.08
N THR A 186 8.28 5.78 -14.90
CA THR A 186 8.72 7.17 -14.67
C THR A 186 10.15 7.07 -14.15
N ARG A 187 11.09 7.74 -14.83
CA ARG A 187 12.53 7.61 -14.54
C ARG A 187 12.80 7.76 -13.04
N LEU A 188 13.31 6.69 -12.43
CA LEU A 188 13.81 6.71 -11.07
C LEU A 188 14.78 7.88 -10.90
N PRO A 189 14.71 8.63 -9.77
CA PRO A 189 15.79 9.52 -9.40
C PRO A 189 17.09 8.73 -9.34
N ASP A 190 18.20 9.34 -9.76
CA ASP A 190 19.51 8.69 -9.74
C ASP A 190 19.75 8.03 -8.37
N LYS A 191 20.17 6.76 -8.37
CA LYS A 191 20.53 5.96 -7.20
C LYS A 191 21.44 6.72 -6.23
N LYS A 192 22.29 7.62 -6.76
CA LYS A 192 23.12 8.53 -5.98
C LYS A 192 22.32 9.49 -5.10
N LEU A 193 21.24 10.06 -5.64
CA LEU A 193 20.35 11.00 -4.94
C LEU A 193 19.54 10.31 -3.84
N LEU A 194 19.04 9.11 -4.10
CA LEU A 194 18.32 8.31 -3.09
C LEU A 194 19.24 7.92 -1.93
N LYS A 195 20.48 7.52 -2.22
CA LYS A 195 21.51 7.22 -1.20
C LYS A 195 21.79 8.45 -0.33
N GLN A 196 21.91 9.63 -0.93
CA GLN A 196 22.17 10.88 -0.22
C GLN A 196 21.02 11.27 0.70
N LYS A 197 19.77 11.22 0.22
CA LYS A 197 18.58 11.55 1.04
C LYS A 197 18.38 10.60 2.21
N LEU A 198 18.64 9.30 2.02
CA LEU A 198 18.60 8.33 3.10
C LEU A 198 19.67 8.59 4.17
N GLN A 199 20.89 8.94 3.74
CA GLN A 199 21.97 9.30 4.67
C GLN A 199 21.64 10.56 5.47
N GLU A 200 21.10 11.60 4.83
CA GLU A 200 20.66 12.83 5.49
C GLU A 200 19.57 12.55 6.55
N ALA A 201 18.57 11.74 6.21
CA ALA A 201 17.50 11.35 7.13
C ALA A 201 18.04 10.58 8.36
N ILE A 202 18.99 9.67 8.16
CA ILE A 202 19.64 8.92 9.24
C ILE A 202 20.45 9.85 10.15
N ILE A 203 21.16 10.83 9.58
CA ILE A 203 21.95 11.81 10.35
C ILE A 203 21.02 12.68 11.20
N LEU A 204 19.92 13.18 10.62
CA LEU A 204 18.92 13.97 11.34
C LEU A 204 18.28 13.17 12.50
N ALA A 205 17.95 11.91 12.27
CA ALA A 205 17.43 11.02 13.30
C ALA A 205 18.44 10.82 14.45
N LYS A 206 19.71 10.61 14.15
CA LYS A 206 20.76 10.46 15.17
C LYS A 206 20.99 11.74 15.99
N ASN A 207 20.99 12.90 15.33
CA ASN A 207 21.19 14.18 16.01
C ASN A 207 20.01 14.56 16.92
N SER A 208 18.78 14.20 16.52
CA SER A 208 17.57 14.42 17.35
C SER A 208 17.48 13.48 18.55
N ILE A 209 18.11 12.30 18.48
CA ILE A 209 18.28 11.38 19.62
C ILE A 209 19.34 11.93 20.57
N ASN A 210 20.51 12.35 20.08
CA ASN A 210 21.58 12.88 20.92
C ASN A 210 21.19 14.20 21.62
N ASN A 211 20.41 15.07 20.98
CA ASN A 211 19.93 16.32 21.61
C ASN A 211 18.84 16.11 22.68
N LYS A 212 18.28 14.90 22.81
CA LYS A 212 17.37 14.53 23.90
C LYS A 212 18.09 13.93 25.11
N GLU A 213 19.35 13.52 24.97
CA GLU A 213 20.16 12.96 26.07
C GLU A 213 20.92 14.04 26.88
N TYR A 214 20.90 15.31 26.45
CA TYR A 214 21.56 16.44 27.13
C TYR A 214 20.59 17.54 27.59
N LYS A 215 19.31 17.21 27.81
CA LYS A 215 18.31 18.11 28.43
C LYS A 215 17.71 17.50 29.68
#